data_AF-A0A7Y5ZI63-F1
#
_entry.id   AF-A0A7Y5ZI63-F1
#
_cell.length_a   1.000
_cell.length_b   1.000
_cell.length_c   1.000
_cell.angle_alpha   90.00
_cell.angle_beta   90.00
_cell.angle_gamma   90.00
#
_symmetry.space_group_name_H-M   'P 1'
#
loop_
_entity.id
_entity.type
_entity.pdbx_description
1 polymer ?
#
loop_
_entity_poly.entity_id
_entity_poly.type
_entity_poly.pdbx_seq_one_letter_code
_entity_poly.pdbx_strand_id
1 'polypeptide(L)' 'MGDVLAFIGCFILFLLGLFLFGLAPTLPAWEGVVFFGGIVCIALSFGIPVGVLGHTE' A
#
# COMPACT_ATOMS: atom_id res chain seq x y z
N MET A 1 12.10 -8.37 15.80
CA MET A 1 10.72 -7.85 16.06
C MET A 1 10.37 -6.69 15.12
N GLY A 2 11.30 -5.76 14.84
CA GLY A 2 11.06 -4.65 13.91
C GLY A 2 10.68 -5.10 12.49
N ASP A 3 11.30 -6.17 12.00
CA ASP A 3 11.06 -6.67 10.63
C ASP A 3 9.65 -7.24 10.46
N VAL A 4 9.16 -7.94 11.48
CA VAL A 4 7.79 -8.46 11.52
C VAL A 4 6.78 -7.32 11.53
N LEU A 5 7.02 -6.27 12.32
CA LEU A 5 6.14 -5.09 12.35
C LEU A 5 6.16 -4.34 11.01
N ALA A 6 7.32 -4.21 10.38
CA ALA A 6 7.45 -3.57 9.08
C ALA A 6 6.78 -4.40 7.97
N PHE A 7 6.92 -5.73 7.99
CA PHE A 7 6.19 -6.64 7.10
C PHE A 7 4.67 -6.50 7.25
N ILE A 8 4.17 -6.53 8.49
CA ILE A 8 2.74 -6.35 8.77
C ILE A 8 2.26 -4.98 8.28
N GLY A 9 3.04 -3.91 8.52
CA GLY A 9 2.73 -2.57 8.03
C GLY A 9 2.64 -2.50 6.51
N CYS A 10 3.59 -3.11 5.80
CA CYS A 10 3.58 -3.17 4.33
C CYS A 10 2.37 -3.98 3.82
N PHE A 11 2.04 -5.08 4.49
CA PHE A 11 0.89 -5.91 4.12
C PHE A 11 -0.44 -5.17 4.33
N ILE A 12 -0.59 -4.42 5.42
CA ILE A 12 -1.77 -3.57 5.66
C ILE A 12 -1.87 -2.50 4.57
N LEU A 13 -0.76 -1.86 4.21
CA LEU A 13 -0.73 -0.84 3.16
C LEU A 13 -1.10 -1.42 1.78
N PHE A 14 -0.68 -2.65 1.50
CA PHE A 14 -1.07 -3.40 0.31
C PHE A 14 -2.59 -3.66 0.28
N LEU A 15 -3.15 -4.18 1.39
CA LEU A 15 -4.59 -4.41 1.52
C LEU A 15 -5.40 -3.12 1.40
N LEU A 16 -4.90 -2.01 1.93
CA LEU A 16 -5.51 -0.69 1.75
C LEU A 16 -5.57 -0.30 0.27
N GLY A 17 -4.48 -0.54 -0.48
CA GLY A 17 -4.46 -0.29 -1.92
C GLY A 17 -5.49 -1.11 -2.70
N LEU A 18 -5.61 -2.41 -2.39
CA LEU A 18 -6.63 -3.28 -2.98
C LEU A 18 -8.05 -2.83 -2.63
N PHE A 19 -8.27 -2.40 -1.39
CA PHE A 19 -9.54 -1.84 -0.94
C PHE A 19 -9.91 -0.56 -1.73
N LEU A 20 -8.96 0.36 -1.91
CA LEU A 20 -9.19 1.59 -2.67
C LEU A 20 -9.54 1.31 -4.14
N PHE A 21 -8.98 0.27 -4.76
CA PHE A 21 -9.41 -0.15 -6.10
C PHE A 21 -10.85 -0.64 -6.16
N GLY A 22 -11.29 -1.42 -5.16
CA GLY A 22 -12.68 -1.86 -5.07
C GLY A 22 -13.64 -0.71 -4.74
N LEU A 23 -13.17 0.31 -4.00
CA LEU A 23 -13.95 1.48 -3.59
C LEU A 23 -14.04 2.54 -4.69
N ALA A 24 -13.02 2.69 -5.54
CA ALA A 24 -12.96 3.70 -6.58
C ALA A 24 -14.25 3.83 -7.44
N PRO A 25 -14.86 2.75 -7.97
CA PRO A 25 -16.06 2.87 -8.80
C PRO A 25 -17.33 3.24 -8.01
N THR A 26 -17.31 3.23 -6.68
CA THR A 26 -18.48 3.60 -5.85
C THR A 26 -18.49 5.07 -5.43
N LEU A 27 -17.43 5.82 -5.75
CA LEU A 27 -17.23 7.21 -5.34
C LEU A 27 -17.29 8.16 -6.55
N PRO A 28 -18.50 8.60 -6.97
CA PRO A 28 -18.66 9.50 -8.12
C PRO A 28 -17.88 10.81 -7.94
N ALA A 29 -17.24 11.26 -9.01
CA ALA A 29 -16.35 12.42 -9.07
C ALA A 29 -15.00 12.27 -8.33
N TRP A 30 -14.78 11.16 -7.60
CA TRP A 30 -13.53 10.86 -6.91
C TRP A 30 -12.85 9.59 -7.44
N GLU A 31 -13.40 8.95 -8.48
CA GLU A 31 -12.94 7.64 -8.95
C GLU A 31 -11.45 7.68 -9.30
N GLY A 32 -11.04 8.74 -10.02
CA GLY A 32 -9.65 8.91 -10.44
C GLY A 32 -8.69 9.07 -9.26
N VAL A 33 -9.02 9.93 -8.29
CA VAL A 33 -8.14 10.19 -7.13
C VAL A 33 -8.00 8.95 -6.25
N VAL A 34 -9.12 8.26 -6.00
CA VAL A 34 -9.15 7.05 -5.16
C VAL A 34 -8.43 5.89 -5.86
N PHE A 35 -8.61 5.75 -7.18
CA PHE A 35 -7.87 4.78 -7.98
C PHE A 35 -6.36 5.06 -7.96
N PHE A 36 -5.94 6.29 -8.23
CA PHE A 36 -4.52 6.68 -8.14
C PHE A 36 -3.95 6.50 -6.72
N GLY A 37 -4.74 6.80 -5.69
CA GLY A 37 -4.36 6.53 -4.29
C GLY A 37 -4.09 5.04 -4.06
N GLY A 38 -4.93 4.15 -4.61
CA GLY A 38 -4.71 2.70 -4.57
C GLY A 38 -3.38 2.28 -5.20
N ILE A 39 -3.05 2.84 -6.37
CA ILE A 39 -1.75 2.60 -7.05
C ILE A 39 -0.58 3.00 -6.12
N VAL A 40 -0.64 4.19 -5.52
CA VAL A 40 0.41 4.69 -4.64
C VAL A 40 0.56 3.80 -3.39
N CYS A 41 -0.54 3.38 -2.75
CA CYS A 41 -0.50 2.47 -1.61
C CYS A 41 0.17 1.13 -1.96
N ILE A 42 -0.18 0.54 -3.11
CA ILE A 42 0.45 -0.71 -3.56
C ILE A 42 1.93 -0.49 -3.86
N ALA A 43 2.30 0.57 -4.59
CA ALA A 43 3.69 0.87 -4.91
C ALA A 43 4.54 1.04 -3.63
N LEU A 44 4.03 1.76 -2.63
CA LEU A 44 4.71 1.96 -1.36
C LEU A 44 4.82 0.66 -0.54
N SER A 45 3.83 -0.23 -0.59
CA SER A 45 3.89 -1.53 0.11
C SER A 45 5.05 -2.41 -0.36
N PHE A 46 5.50 -2.25 -1.60
CA PHE A 46 6.66 -2.95 -2.15
C PHE A 46 7.94 -2.11 -2.12
N GLY A 47 7.85 -0.78 -2.24
CA GLY A 47 9.00 0.11 -2.18
C GLY A 47 9.63 0.24 -0.79
N ILE A 48 8.81 0.25 0.27
CA ILE A 48 9.28 0.32 1.67
C ILE A 48 10.18 -0.89 2.04
N PRO A 49 9.80 -2.16 1.75
CA PRO A 49 10.67 -3.30 2.05
C PRO A 49 12.01 -3.26 1.30
N VAL A 50 12.03 -2.75 0.07
CA VAL A 50 13.26 -2.68 -0.74
C VAL A 50 14.21 -1.57 -0.25
N GLY A 51 13.68 -0.48 0.30
CA GLY A 51 14.48 0.67 0.74
C GLY A 51 14.87 0.69 2.22
N VAL A 52 14.11 0.03 3.10
CA VAL A 52 14.25 0.20 4.57
C VAL A 52 14.54 -1.12 5.30
N LEU A 53 14.02 -2.25 4.81
CA LEU A 53 14.24 -3.58 5.41
C LEU A 53 15.52 -4.27 4.91
N GLY A 54 16.34 -3.60 4.09
CA GLY A 54 17.59 -4.12 3.55
C GLY A 54 18.76 -4.20 4.54
N HIS A 55 18.51 -4.20 5.84
CA HIS A 55 19.57 -4.49 6.82
C HIS A 55 19.80 -6.00 6.87
N THR A 56 20.74 -6.44 6.04
CA THR A 56 21.39 -7.74 6.12
C THR A 56 22.13 -7.82 7.46
N GLU A 57 21.67 -8.70 8.35
CA GLU A 57 22.50 -9.24 9.43
C GLU A 57 23.68 -10.06 8.88
#